data_AF-A0A401IUG2-F1
#
_entry.id   AF-A0A401IUG2-F1
#
_cell.length_a   1.000
_cell.length_b   1.000
_cell.length_c   1.000
_cell.angle_alpha   90.00
_cell.angle_beta   90.00
_cell.angle_gamma   90.00
#
_symmetry.space_group_name_H-M   'P 1'
#
loop_
_entity.id
_entity.type
_entity.pdbx_description
1 polymer ?
#
loop_
_entity_poly.entity_id
_entity_poly.type
_entity_poly.pdbx_seq_one_letter_code
_entity_poly.pdbx_strand_id
1 'polypeptide(L)'
;MANVGLKMLTVALFDDKTGKIITGDDGLSETGILEIDNRYFGSTQANMTNLEGSVNKVSGNNMVQWSYVNPAAPQVDVIVNNLDTDIKNKLLGRKGDGKGGYVFSGTKPTVGLLVNTQKIDRSADIYFGFRRTNMSSATVNVGTDTDQAITMSTDALTFTALGVPEWNDGQPFKDWVSDGTDFDKDAMLADVFPGYAAGGDAGK
;
A
#
# COMPACT_ATOMS: atom_id res chain seq x y z
N MET A 1 -1.58 -17.51 9.65
CA MET A 1 -0.48 -17.01 10.50
C MET A 1 -1.03 -15.90 11.36
N ALA A 2 -0.82 -15.93 12.66
CA ALA A 2 -1.27 -14.85 13.53
C ALA A 2 -0.14 -13.85 13.74
N ASN A 3 -0.47 -12.56 13.68
CA ASN A 3 0.48 -11.45 13.69
C ASN A 3 0.13 -10.41 14.77
N VAL A 4 1.07 -9.54 15.10
CA VAL A 4 0.93 -8.50 16.12
C VAL A 4 1.48 -7.16 15.64
N GLY A 5 0.64 -6.13 15.73
CA GLY A 5 0.99 -4.74 15.51
C GLY A 5 1.34 -4.38 14.06
N LEU A 6 1.00 -3.16 13.67
CA LEU A 6 1.58 -2.55 12.47
C LEU A 6 2.95 -1.99 12.84
N LYS A 7 4.01 -2.43 12.16
CA LYS A 7 5.38 -2.01 12.43
C LYS A 7 5.83 -0.89 11.49
N MET A 8 5.56 -1.04 10.19
CA MET A 8 5.95 -0.05 9.19
C MET A 8 5.03 -0.14 7.97
N LEU A 9 4.78 1.00 7.35
CA LEU A 9 4.26 1.07 5.99
C LEU A 9 5.30 1.68 5.09
N THR A 10 5.44 1.09 3.90
CA THR A 10 6.41 1.56 2.92
C THR A 10 5.70 1.68 1.58
N VAL A 11 5.83 2.84 0.95
CA VAL A 11 5.14 3.15 -0.30
C VAL A 11 6.12 3.63 -1.37
N ALA A 12 5.77 3.40 -2.63
CA ALA A 12 6.52 3.91 -3.78
C ALA A 12 5.58 4.34 -4.89
N LEU A 13 5.99 5.35 -5.67
CA LEU A 13 5.28 5.78 -6.86
C LEU A 13 5.93 5.16 -8.09
N PHE A 14 5.14 4.58 -9.00
CA PHE A 14 5.65 3.99 -10.23
C PHE A 14 5.46 4.91 -11.44
N ASP A 15 6.41 4.85 -12.36
CA ASP A 15 6.26 5.39 -13.71
C ASP A 15 5.44 4.40 -14.54
N ASP A 16 4.29 4.85 -15.04
CA ASP A 16 3.35 3.99 -15.77
C ASP A 16 3.91 3.44 -17.11
N LYS A 17 4.98 4.04 -17.66
CA LYS A 17 5.60 3.59 -18.92
C LYS A 17 6.64 2.49 -18.67
N THR A 18 7.43 2.63 -17.62
CA THR A 18 8.54 1.72 -17.31
C THR A 18 8.16 0.65 -16.30
N GLY A 19 7.11 0.86 -15.51
CA GLY A 19 6.71 0.00 -14.39
C GLY A 19 7.70 -0.01 -13.22
N LYS A 20 8.60 0.98 -13.15
CA LYS A 20 9.63 1.12 -12.12
C LYS A 20 9.37 2.31 -11.21
N ILE A 21 9.92 2.28 -10.00
CA ILE A 21 9.80 3.38 -9.05
C ILE A 21 10.38 4.67 -9.60
N ILE A 22 9.76 5.79 -9.26
CA ILE A 22 10.26 7.13 -9.56
C ILE A 22 11.09 7.61 -8.37
N THR A 23 12.31 8.09 -8.64
CA THR A 23 13.25 8.58 -7.64
C THR A 23 13.38 10.11 -7.68
N GLY A 24 13.92 10.70 -6.62
CA GLY A 24 14.18 12.14 -6.53
C GLY A 24 12.91 12.99 -6.39
N ASP A 25 12.97 14.24 -6.87
CA ASP A 25 11.91 15.24 -6.69
C ASP A 25 10.57 14.85 -7.33
N ASP A 26 10.62 14.13 -8.46
CA ASP A 26 9.45 13.61 -9.15
C ASP A 26 8.85 12.38 -8.42
N GLY A 27 9.65 11.73 -7.57
CA GLY A 27 9.27 10.59 -6.76
C GLY A 27 8.78 10.96 -5.37
N LEU A 28 8.88 9.98 -4.46
CA LEU A 28 8.55 10.16 -3.04
C LEU A 28 9.79 10.41 -2.17
N SER A 29 10.98 10.04 -2.66
CA SER A 29 12.27 10.19 -1.98
C SER A 29 13.41 10.01 -2.98
N GLU A 30 14.65 10.30 -2.57
CA GLU A 30 15.85 10.05 -3.39
C GLU A 30 15.97 8.58 -3.84
N THR A 31 15.54 7.64 -3.01
CA THR A 31 15.56 6.19 -3.31
C THR A 31 14.29 5.70 -4.01
N GLY A 32 13.28 6.57 -4.13
CA GLY A 32 11.96 6.28 -4.70
C GLY A 32 10.99 5.55 -3.75
N ILE A 33 11.49 5.09 -2.61
CA ILE A 33 10.70 4.44 -1.56
C ILE A 33 10.56 5.37 -0.37
N LEU A 34 9.36 5.44 0.19
CA LEU A 34 9.06 6.21 1.39
C LEU A 34 8.55 5.30 2.52
N GLU A 35 9.28 5.30 3.63
CA GLU A 35 8.80 4.73 4.89
C GLU A 35 7.93 5.76 5.63
N ILE A 36 6.71 5.36 6.01
CA ILE A 36 5.81 6.18 6.82
C ILE A 36 6.20 6.02 8.29
N ASP A 37 7.31 6.67 8.64
CA ASP A 37 7.92 6.62 9.95
C ASP A 37 7.41 7.73 10.89
N ASN A 38 8.15 7.96 11.98
CA ASN A 38 7.82 8.95 13.01
C ASN A 38 7.72 10.39 12.49
N ARG A 39 8.29 10.73 11.32
CA ARG A 39 8.15 12.05 10.69
C ARG A 39 6.69 12.36 10.33
N TYR A 40 5.91 11.32 10.06
CA TYR A 40 4.48 11.41 9.73
C TYR A 40 3.58 11.00 10.91
N PHE A 41 4.16 10.94 12.12
CA PHE A 41 3.57 10.35 13.32
C PHE A 41 3.14 8.88 13.16
N GLY A 42 3.70 8.19 12.16
CA GLY A 42 3.42 6.79 11.87
C GLY A 42 1.98 6.50 11.41
N SER A 43 1.68 5.20 11.37
CA SER A 43 0.39 4.65 11.01
C SER A 43 -0.19 3.83 12.16
N THR A 44 -1.51 3.89 12.31
CA THR A 44 -2.21 3.23 13.43
C THR A 44 -2.86 1.92 13.00
N GLN A 45 -3.16 1.78 11.71
CA GLN A 45 -3.92 0.65 11.20
C GLN A 45 -3.62 0.38 9.72
N ALA A 46 -3.67 -0.91 9.36
CA ALA A 46 -3.71 -1.39 7.99
C ALA A 46 -4.64 -2.62 7.97
N ASN A 47 -5.86 -2.44 7.47
CA ASN A 47 -6.83 -3.52 7.33
C ASN A 47 -6.80 -4.04 5.90
N MET A 48 -6.55 -5.33 5.74
CA MET A 48 -6.53 -5.97 4.43
C MET A 48 -7.78 -6.84 4.28
N THR A 49 -8.56 -6.60 3.22
CA THR A 49 -9.79 -7.34 2.93
C THR A 49 -9.77 -7.90 1.51
N ASN A 50 -10.66 -8.86 1.21
CA ASN A 50 -10.80 -9.47 -0.12
C ASN A 50 -9.49 -10.10 -0.67
N LEU A 51 -8.66 -10.63 0.24
CA LEU A 51 -7.39 -11.30 -0.09
C LEU A 51 -7.59 -12.59 -0.91
N GLU A 52 -8.77 -13.21 -0.82
CA GLU A 52 -9.11 -14.40 -1.59
C GLU A 52 -10.29 -14.14 -2.53
N GLY A 53 -10.24 -14.82 -3.66
CA GLY A 53 -11.33 -14.87 -4.63
C GLY A 53 -12.55 -15.60 -4.08
N SER A 54 -13.75 -15.13 -4.44
CA SER A 54 -14.98 -15.81 -4.06
C SER A 54 -15.28 -17.01 -4.98
N VAL A 55 -15.67 -18.15 -4.38
CA VAL A 55 -16.14 -19.32 -5.12
C VAL A 55 -17.59 -19.11 -5.52
N ASN A 56 -17.85 -19.08 -6.83
CA ASN A 56 -19.18 -19.01 -7.40
C ASN A 56 -19.64 -20.39 -7.83
N LYS A 57 -20.87 -20.75 -7.47
CA LYS A 57 -21.49 -22.03 -7.78
C LYS A 57 -22.51 -21.86 -8.90
N VAL A 58 -22.47 -22.76 -9.88
CA VAL A 58 -23.47 -22.87 -10.93
C VAL A 58 -24.43 -23.99 -10.52
N SER A 59 -25.67 -23.64 -10.25
CA SER A 59 -26.72 -24.58 -9.86
C SER A 59 -27.51 -25.05 -11.09
N GLY A 60 -27.93 -26.31 -11.10
CA GLY A 60 -28.78 -26.90 -12.13
C GLY A 60 -29.31 -28.26 -11.67
N ASN A 61 -30.48 -28.69 -12.17
CA ASN A 61 -31.15 -29.92 -11.74
C ASN A 61 -31.25 -30.07 -10.21
N ASN A 62 -31.56 -28.99 -9.49
CA ASN A 62 -31.63 -28.94 -8.02
C ASN A 62 -30.34 -29.32 -7.26
N MET A 63 -29.18 -29.22 -7.91
CA MET A 63 -27.87 -29.45 -7.27
C MET A 63 -26.80 -28.49 -7.80
N VAL A 64 -25.65 -28.40 -7.12
CA VAL A 64 -24.48 -27.67 -7.64
C VAL A 64 -23.88 -28.51 -8.77
N GLN A 65 -23.86 -27.95 -9.98
CA GLN A 65 -23.34 -28.61 -11.18
C GLN A 65 -21.87 -28.29 -11.41
N TRP A 66 -21.44 -27.08 -11.07
CA TRP A 66 -20.09 -26.60 -11.32
C TRP A 66 -19.74 -25.46 -10.35
N SER A 67 -18.45 -25.14 -10.21
CA SER A 67 -18.00 -23.92 -9.53
C SER A 67 -16.76 -23.34 -10.18
N TYR A 68 -16.58 -22.03 -10.06
CA TYR A 68 -15.38 -21.31 -10.48
C TYR A 68 -15.01 -20.25 -9.43
N VAL A 69 -13.78 -19.75 -9.47
CA VAL A 69 -13.26 -18.77 -8.51
C VAL A 69 -13.09 -17.43 -9.21
N ASN A 70 -13.69 -16.38 -8.65
CA ASN A 70 -13.43 -15.01 -9.12
C ASN A 70 -12.01 -14.60 -8.73
N PRO A 71 -11.33 -13.73 -9.50
CA PRO A 71 -10.07 -13.14 -9.05
C PRO A 71 -10.23 -12.44 -7.70
N ALA A 72 -9.19 -12.50 -6.86
CA ALA A 72 -9.13 -11.70 -5.65
C ALA A 72 -9.10 -10.21 -6.00
N ALA A 73 -9.74 -9.38 -5.18
CA ALA A 73 -9.75 -7.93 -5.35
C ALA A 73 -9.34 -7.23 -4.03
N PRO A 74 -8.09 -7.39 -3.58
CA PRO A 74 -7.69 -6.91 -2.27
C PRO A 74 -7.81 -5.40 -2.12
N GLN A 75 -8.20 -4.99 -0.92
CA GLN A 75 -8.19 -3.60 -0.49
C GLN A 75 -7.43 -3.49 0.82
N VAL A 76 -6.61 -2.45 0.93
CA VAL A 76 -5.84 -2.13 2.14
C VAL A 76 -6.25 -0.77 2.65
N ASP A 77 -7.01 -0.73 3.74
CA ASP A 77 -7.41 0.50 4.41
C ASP A 77 -6.39 0.87 5.47
N VAL A 78 -5.74 2.01 5.27
CA VAL A 78 -4.66 2.52 6.10
C VAL A 78 -5.11 3.81 6.78
N ILE A 79 -4.70 3.95 8.05
CA ILE A 79 -4.79 5.21 8.78
C ILE A 79 -3.36 5.71 9.05
N VAL A 80 -3.04 6.87 8.48
CA VAL A 80 -1.78 7.61 8.75
C VAL A 80 -2.11 8.85 9.56
N ASN A 81 -1.27 9.15 10.56
CA ASN A 81 -1.56 10.24 11.48
C ASN A 81 -1.34 11.63 10.86
N ASN A 82 -0.30 11.82 10.06
CA ASN A 82 0.00 13.10 9.43
C ASN A 82 0.88 12.92 8.18
N LEU A 83 0.30 12.45 7.07
CA LEU A 83 1.05 12.32 5.82
C LEU A 83 1.28 13.70 5.21
N ASP A 84 2.49 13.94 4.69
CA ASP A 84 2.80 15.19 4.01
C ASP A 84 1.83 15.46 2.84
N THR A 85 1.43 16.72 2.69
CA THR A 85 0.41 17.11 1.72
C THR A 85 0.87 16.89 0.28
N ASP A 86 2.14 17.14 -0.04
CA ASP A 86 2.66 16.93 -1.39
C ASP A 86 2.71 15.43 -1.71
N ILE A 87 3.25 14.62 -0.80
CA ILE A 87 3.28 13.15 -0.91
C ILE A 87 1.88 12.58 -1.09
N LYS A 88 0.93 12.98 -0.23
CA LYS A 88 -0.47 12.53 -0.31
C LYS A 88 -1.08 12.88 -1.66
N ASN A 89 -0.87 14.09 -2.16
CA ASN A 89 -1.43 14.51 -3.45
C ASN A 89 -0.78 13.79 -4.63
N LYS A 90 0.54 13.57 -4.63
CA LYS A 90 1.25 12.75 -5.63
C LYS A 90 0.64 11.35 -5.70
N LEU A 91 0.50 10.68 -4.56
CA LEU A 91 -0.11 9.33 -4.47
C LEU A 91 -1.59 9.30 -4.89
N LEU A 92 -2.34 10.39 -4.67
CA LEU A 92 -3.74 10.51 -5.10
C LEU A 92 -3.89 10.82 -6.60
N GLY A 93 -2.80 11.11 -7.33
CA GLY A 93 -2.85 11.57 -8.72
C GLY A 93 -3.34 13.00 -8.86
N ARG A 94 -3.10 13.85 -7.86
CA ARG A 94 -3.45 15.27 -7.93
C ARG A 94 -2.22 16.07 -8.34
N LYS A 95 -2.43 17.07 -9.18
CA LYS A 95 -1.40 17.99 -9.65
C LYS A 95 -1.58 19.36 -9.02
N GLY A 96 -0.48 19.93 -8.54
CA GLY A 96 -0.45 21.30 -8.03
C GLY A 96 -0.67 22.33 -9.15
N ASP A 97 -1.34 23.43 -8.82
CA ASP A 97 -1.52 24.59 -9.72
C ASP A 97 -0.38 25.64 -9.61
N GLY A 98 0.63 25.37 -8.78
CA GLY A 98 1.74 26.28 -8.48
C GLY A 98 1.37 27.42 -7.52
N LYS A 99 0.14 27.43 -7.00
CA LYS A 99 -0.42 28.45 -6.08
C LYS A 99 -0.91 27.83 -4.76
N GLY A 100 -0.58 26.56 -4.51
CA GLY A 100 -0.96 25.81 -3.32
C GLY A 100 -2.26 24.99 -3.47
N GLY A 101 -2.92 25.05 -4.63
CA GLY A 101 -4.08 24.22 -4.94
C GLY A 101 -3.67 22.91 -5.62
N TYR A 102 -4.39 21.83 -5.34
CA TYR A 102 -4.19 20.52 -5.99
C TYR A 102 -5.52 20.01 -6.56
N VAL A 103 -5.51 19.54 -7.81
CA VAL A 103 -6.67 18.96 -8.49
C VAL A 103 -6.33 17.63 -9.12
N PHE A 104 -7.30 16.72 -9.21
CA PHE A 104 -7.10 15.43 -9.86
C PHE A 104 -6.65 15.62 -11.32
N SER A 105 -5.60 14.91 -11.71
CA SER A 105 -4.96 15.05 -13.03
C SER A 105 -5.70 14.33 -14.16
N GLY A 106 -6.72 13.54 -13.82
CA GLY A 106 -7.46 12.68 -14.77
C GLY A 106 -7.01 11.21 -14.73
N THR A 107 -5.85 10.92 -14.16
CA THR A 107 -5.30 9.56 -14.06
C THR A 107 -4.83 9.26 -12.65
N LYS A 108 -5.12 8.04 -12.16
CA LYS A 108 -4.59 7.54 -10.90
C LYS A 108 -3.22 6.90 -11.15
N PRO A 109 -2.17 7.31 -10.41
CA PRO A 109 -0.88 6.67 -10.54
C PRO A 109 -0.91 5.25 -9.97
N THR A 110 0.02 4.43 -10.43
CA THR A 110 0.29 3.12 -9.83
C THR A 110 1.18 3.32 -8.60
N VAL A 111 0.74 2.76 -7.47
CA VAL A 111 1.43 2.87 -6.17
C VAL A 111 1.78 1.48 -5.66
N GLY A 112 3.00 1.32 -5.16
CA GLY A 112 3.43 0.13 -4.44
C GLY A 112 3.20 0.33 -2.95
N LEU A 113 2.78 -0.73 -2.26
CA LEU A 113 2.60 -0.75 -0.82
C LEU A 113 3.22 -2.01 -0.23
N LEU A 114 3.98 -1.85 0.84
CA LEU A 114 4.48 -2.93 1.69
C LEU A 114 4.01 -2.68 3.12
N VAL A 115 3.31 -3.64 3.68
CA VAL A 115 2.85 -3.63 5.07
C VAL A 115 3.76 -4.56 5.88
N ASN A 116 4.41 -4.03 6.91
CA ASN A 116 5.26 -4.80 7.82
C ASN A 116 4.55 -4.98 9.17
N THR A 117 4.42 -6.23 9.62
CA THR A 117 3.92 -6.66 10.93
C THR A 117 4.87 -7.71 11.50
N GLN A 118 4.56 -8.29 12.66
CA GLN A 118 5.43 -9.29 13.29
C GLN A 118 4.65 -10.52 13.72
N LYS A 119 5.34 -11.65 13.90
CA LYS A 119 4.77 -12.80 14.62
C LYS A 119 4.38 -12.40 16.04
N ILE A 120 3.42 -13.11 16.63
CA ILE A 120 2.93 -12.83 18.00
C ILE A 120 4.05 -12.74 19.03
N ASP A 121 5.06 -13.60 18.92
CA ASP A 121 6.24 -13.63 19.80
C ASP A 121 7.34 -12.63 19.41
N ARG A 122 7.12 -11.85 18.35
CA ARG A 122 8.05 -10.88 17.75
C ARG A 122 9.38 -11.50 17.29
N SER A 123 9.42 -12.81 17.07
CA SER A 123 10.61 -13.53 16.61
C SER A 123 11.00 -13.19 15.16
N ALA A 124 10.02 -12.85 14.34
CA ALA A 124 10.20 -12.51 12.93
C ALA A 124 9.19 -11.47 12.46
N ASP A 125 9.62 -10.65 11.50
CA ASP A 125 8.77 -9.76 10.72
C ASP A 125 8.03 -10.55 9.62
N ILE A 126 6.80 -10.11 9.34
CA ILE A 126 5.89 -10.61 8.30
C ILE A 126 5.58 -9.43 7.39
N TYR A 127 5.68 -9.64 6.08
CA TYR A 127 5.48 -8.60 5.08
C TYR A 127 4.33 -8.97 4.16
N PHE A 128 3.48 -8.00 3.83
CA PHE A 128 2.47 -8.11 2.79
C PHE A 128 2.74 -7.05 1.72
N GLY A 129 3.12 -7.50 0.53
CA GLY A 129 3.50 -6.63 -0.59
C GLY A 129 2.43 -6.57 -1.66
N PHE A 130 2.09 -5.35 -2.05
CA PHE A 130 1.14 -5.02 -3.09
C PHE A 130 1.87 -4.14 -4.11
N ARG A 131 2.39 -4.73 -5.18
CA ARG A 131 3.19 -4.02 -6.18
C ARG A 131 2.36 -3.07 -7.05
N ARG A 132 1.08 -3.36 -7.27
CA ARG A 132 0.23 -2.51 -8.12
C ARG A 132 -1.04 -2.17 -7.37
N THR A 133 -1.15 -0.94 -6.92
CA THR A 133 -2.37 -0.42 -6.29
C THR A 133 -2.72 0.95 -6.84
N ASN A 134 -3.98 1.35 -6.68
CA ASN A 134 -4.37 2.76 -6.76
C ASN A 134 -4.82 3.25 -5.40
N MET A 135 -4.31 4.41 -4.98
CA MET A 135 -4.68 5.03 -3.72
C MET A 135 -5.90 5.95 -3.89
N SER A 136 -6.82 5.86 -2.94
CA SER A 136 -7.97 6.75 -2.80
C SER A 136 -8.09 7.26 -1.38
N SER A 137 -8.73 8.42 -1.23
CA SER A 137 -9.10 8.99 0.06
C SER A 137 -10.53 9.48 -0.11
N ALA A 138 -11.49 8.65 0.29
CA ALA A 138 -12.91 8.86 0.01
C ALA A 138 -13.53 9.92 0.93
N THR A 139 -13.03 10.03 2.16
CA THR A 139 -13.60 10.89 3.19
C THR A 139 -12.51 11.70 3.84
N VAL A 140 -12.77 13.00 4.02
CA VAL A 140 -12.01 13.87 4.92
C VAL A 140 -13.01 14.41 5.93
N ASN A 141 -12.81 14.09 7.20
CA ASN A 141 -13.62 14.62 8.29
C ASN A 141 -12.91 15.85 8.87
N VAL A 142 -13.56 17.00 8.90
CA VAL A 142 -13.00 18.23 9.48
C VAL A 142 -13.93 18.68 10.59
N GLY A 143 -13.60 18.31 11.83
CA GLY A 143 -14.32 18.74 13.02
C GLY A 143 -13.70 20.00 13.63
N THR A 144 -14.52 20.79 14.32
CA THR A 144 -14.02 21.92 15.12
C THR A 144 -13.49 21.42 16.46
N ASP A 145 -12.52 22.12 17.03
CA ASP A 145 -12.10 21.90 18.41
C ASP A 145 -13.23 22.26 19.36
N THR A 146 -13.22 21.60 20.52
CA THR A 146 -14.16 21.90 21.62
C THR A 146 -13.39 22.53 22.77
N ASP A 147 -14.12 23.04 23.76
CA ASP A 147 -13.55 23.52 25.02
C ASP A 147 -12.90 22.40 25.86
N GLN A 148 -13.13 21.13 25.50
CA GLN A 148 -12.62 19.95 26.22
C GLN A 148 -11.55 19.15 25.46
N ALA A 149 -11.48 19.28 24.13
CA ALA A 149 -10.60 18.47 23.29
C ALA A 149 -10.29 19.11 21.93
N ILE A 150 -9.08 18.84 21.44
CA ILE A 150 -8.67 19.10 20.06
C ILE A 150 -9.20 17.96 19.17
N THR A 151 -9.89 18.31 18.09
CA THR A 151 -10.48 17.35 17.15
C THR A 151 -9.49 17.05 16.04
N MET A 152 -8.62 16.06 16.27
CA MET A 152 -7.67 15.62 15.25
C MET A 152 -8.35 14.79 14.16
N SER A 153 -7.97 15.04 12.91
CA SER A 153 -8.35 14.25 11.74
C SER A 153 -7.13 13.56 11.16
N THR A 154 -7.21 12.26 10.96
CA THR A 154 -6.15 11.43 10.37
C THR A 154 -6.41 11.17 8.89
N ASP A 155 -5.37 10.78 8.17
CA ASP A 155 -5.47 10.41 6.77
C ASP A 155 -6.00 8.97 6.64
N ALA A 156 -7.28 8.85 6.29
CA ALA A 156 -7.88 7.59 5.86
C ALA A 156 -7.62 7.36 4.36
N LEU A 157 -6.86 6.33 4.06
CA LEU A 157 -6.38 5.98 2.72
C LEU A 157 -6.75 4.54 2.39
N THR A 158 -7.26 4.30 1.18
CA THR A 158 -7.57 2.96 0.69
C THR A 158 -6.73 2.66 -0.54
N PHE A 159 -5.95 1.58 -0.49
CA PHE A 159 -5.18 1.05 -1.60
C PHE A 159 -5.94 -0.12 -2.22
N THR A 160 -6.38 0.03 -3.46
CA THR A 160 -7.04 -1.05 -4.21
C THR A 160 -6.00 -1.77 -5.04
N ALA A 161 -5.78 -3.06 -4.77
CA ALA A 161 -4.78 -3.84 -5.47
C ALA A 161 -5.24 -4.30 -6.86
N LEU A 162 -4.28 -4.38 -7.77
CA LEU A 162 -4.42 -4.83 -9.14
C LEU A 162 -3.52 -6.04 -9.36
N GLY A 163 -3.86 -6.87 -10.34
CA GLY A 163 -3.06 -8.05 -10.67
C GLY A 163 -1.64 -7.72 -11.15
N VAL A 164 -0.68 -8.53 -10.71
CA VAL A 164 0.74 -8.44 -11.11
C VAL A 164 1.05 -9.63 -12.01
N PRO A 165 1.23 -9.45 -13.33
CA PRO A 165 1.43 -10.56 -14.28
C PRO A 165 2.57 -11.51 -13.88
N GLU A 166 3.61 -10.98 -13.23
CA GLU A 166 4.77 -11.73 -12.79
C GLU A 166 4.52 -12.60 -11.54
N TRP A 167 3.40 -12.38 -10.82
CA TRP A 167 3.04 -13.14 -9.63
C TRP A 167 1.97 -14.18 -9.97
N ASN A 168 2.39 -15.41 -10.27
CA ASN A 168 1.55 -16.61 -10.43
C ASN A 168 0.15 -16.36 -11.06
N ASP A 169 0.13 -16.03 -12.35
CA ASP A 169 -1.07 -15.72 -13.13
C ASP A 169 -1.84 -14.45 -12.67
N GLY A 170 -1.12 -13.41 -12.26
CA GLY A 170 -1.73 -12.11 -12.01
C GLY A 170 -2.19 -11.90 -10.57
N GLN A 171 -1.64 -12.62 -9.59
CA GLN A 171 -1.97 -12.43 -8.19
C GLN A 171 -1.70 -10.96 -7.77
N PRO A 172 -2.60 -10.38 -6.95
CA PRO A 172 -2.53 -8.96 -6.58
C PRO A 172 -1.60 -8.66 -5.40
N PHE A 173 -1.17 -9.67 -4.65
CA PHE A 173 -0.30 -9.53 -3.49
C PHE A 173 0.55 -10.78 -3.27
N LYS A 174 1.60 -10.62 -2.46
CA LYS A 174 2.46 -11.71 -1.98
C LYS A 174 2.85 -11.43 -0.53
N ASP A 175 3.08 -12.48 0.24
CA ASP A 175 3.52 -12.39 1.63
C ASP A 175 4.89 -13.04 1.83
N TRP A 176 5.64 -12.53 2.82
CA TRP A 176 6.94 -13.04 3.21
C TRP A 176 7.07 -13.09 4.72
N VAL A 177 7.93 -13.97 5.20
CA VAL A 177 8.35 -14.01 6.60
C VAL A 177 9.86 -13.98 6.68
N SER A 178 10.38 -13.11 7.52
CA SER A 178 11.82 -12.86 7.62
C SER A 178 12.66 -14.02 8.16
N ASP A 179 12.05 -15.02 8.78
CA ASP A 179 12.72 -16.25 9.20
C ASP A 179 12.53 -17.43 8.23
N GLY A 180 11.99 -17.15 7.04
CA GLY A 180 11.98 -18.11 5.94
C GLY A 180 13.40 -18.37 5.42
N THR A 181 13.70 -19.64 5.11
CA THR A 181 15.04 -20.08 4.71
C THR A 181 15.64 -19.30 3.53
N ASP A 182 14.80 -18.92 2.57
CA ASP A 182 15.22 -18.23 1.34
C ASP A 182 14.82 -16.74 1.36
N PHE A 183 14.52 -16.19 2.53
CA PHE A 183 14.13 -14.78 2.63
C PHE A 183 15.35 -13.88 2.44
N ASP A 184 15.24 -13.01 1.44
CA ASP A 184 16.14 -11.89 1.20
C ASP A 184 15.31 -10.60 1.15
N LYS A 185 15.64 -9.66 2.04
CA LYS A 185 14.90 -8.39 2.17
C LYS A 185 15.05 -7.51 0.93
N ASP A 186 16.23 -7.44 0.34
CA ASP A 186 16.48 -6.63 -0.85
C ASP A 186 15.81 -7.25 -2.08
N ALA A 187 15.79 -8.59 -2.18
CA ALA A 187 15.04 -9.27 -3.21
C ALA A 187 13.52 -9.03 -3.07
N MET A 188 12.99 -9.05 -1.85
CA MET A 188 11.59 -8.69 -1.58
C MET A 188 11.30 -7.25 -1.98
N LEU A 189 12.16 -6.30 -1.58
CA LEU A 189 11.99 -4.89 -1.95
C LEU A 189 12.05 -4.69 -3.46
N ALA A 190 12.96 -5.38 -4.16
CA ALA A 190 13.04 -5.33 -5.62
C ALA A 190 11.82 -5.97 -6.32
N ASP A 191 11.21 -7.01 -5.72
CA ASP A 191 10.00 -7.66 -6.22
C ASP A 191 8.77 -6.74 -6.06
N VAL A 192 8.60 -6.13 -4.88
CA VAL A 192 7.47 -5.22 -4.60
C VAL A 192 7.67 -3.85 -5.25
N PHE A 193 8.91 -3.37 -5.32
CA PHE A 193 9.29 -2.05 -5.84
C PHE A 193 10.34 -2.18 -6.96
N PRO A 194 9.93 -2.59 -8.18
CA PRO A 194 10.86 -2.69 -9.31
C PRO A 194 11.63 -1.39 -9.55
N GLY A 195 12.93 -1.51 -9.77
CA GLY A 195 13.83 -0.36 -9.89
C GLY A 195 14.49 0.04 -8.57
N TYR A 196 14.13 -0.58 -7.45
CA TYR A 196 14.90 -0.48 -6.21
C TYR A 196 16.35 -0.93 -6.41
N ALA A 197 17.28 -0.13 -5.88
CA ALA A 197 18.69 -0.46 -5.80
C ALA A 197 19.12 -0.43 -4.33
N ALA A 198 19.62 -1.55 -3.83
CA ALA A 198 20.16 -1.63 -2.47
C ALA A 198 21.36 -0.67 -2.32
N GLY A 199 21.27 0.28 -1.38
CA GLY A 199 22.36 1.22 -1.09
C GLY A 199 22.16 2.68 -1.48
N GLY A 200 20.93 3.11 -1.78
CA GLY A 200 20.60 4.54 -1.70
C GLY A 200 20.56 4.97 -0.23
N ASP A 201 21.65 5.56 0.26
CA ASP A 201 21.78 6.09 1.62
C ASP A 201 20.52 6.90 1.98
N ALA A 202 19.75 6.41 2.96
CA ALA A 202 18.82 7.27 3.67
C ALA A 202 19.68 8.25 4.47
N GLY A 203 19.93 9.41 3.87
CA GLY A 203 20.76 10.48 4.44
C GLY A 203 20.44 10.74 5.91
N LYS A 204 21.51 10.83 6.68
CA LYS A 204 21.54 11.31 8.07
C LYS A 204 20.93 12.68 8.23
#